data_AF-X1T4Y3-F1
#
_entry.id   AF-X1T4Y3-F1
#
_cell.length_a   1.000
_cell.length_b   1.000
_cell.length_c   1.000
_cell.angle_alpha   90.00
_cell.angle_beta   90.00
_cell.angle_gamma   90.00
#
_symmetry.space_group_name_H-M   'P 1'
#
loop_
_entity.id
_entity.type
_entity.pdbx_description
1 polymer ?
#
loop_
_entity_poly.entity_id
_entity_poly.type
_entity_poly.pdbx_seq_one_letter_code
_entity_poly.pdbx_strand_id
1 'polypeptide(L)'
;HGTDFDVVILYTIVLSSLITSIRDIHFNTSVIEVIRRVREKSDKLSQKQIQIELDKLYMQNNKNVSILYNISYLDALSESFHFMKTARTCKIQKSKYINHIVNLILFSKK
;
A
#
# COMPACT_ATOMS: atom_id res chain seq x y z
N HIS A 1 -38.61 -8.69 14.03
CA HIS A 1 -38.17 -7.77 12.97
C HIS A 1 -36.88 -7.12 13.43
N GLY A 2 -35.85 -7.18 12.59
CA GLY A 2 -34.51 -6.66 12.89
C GLY A 2 -34.62 -5.21 13.30
N THR A 3 -34.06 -4.90 14.46
CA THR A 3 -34.07 -3.55 15.02
C THR A 3 -33.18 -2.66 14.16
N ASP A 4 -33.41 -1.35 14.13
CA ASP A 4 -32.56 -0.39 13.40
C ASP A 4 -31.05 -0.55 13.73
N PHE A 5 -30.77 -1.08 14.92
CA PHE A 5 -29.43 -1.47 15.36
C PHE A 5 -28.78 -2.56 14.49
N ASP A 6 -29.53 -3.60 14.10
CA ASP A 6 -29.04 -4.67 13.22
C ASP A 6 -28.68 -4.14 11.83
N VAL A 7 -29.46 -3.16 11.35
CA VAL A 7 -29.23 -2.46 10.08
C VAL A 7 -27.94 -1.63 10.15
N VAL A 8 -27.73 -0.87 11.23
CA VAL A 8 -26.51 -0.08 11.44
C VAL A 8 -25.27 -0.97 11.52
N ILE A 9 -25.34 -2.11 12.21
CA ILE A 9 -24.24 -3.08 12.27
C ILE A 9 -23.92 -3.60 10.87
N LEU A 10 -24.93 -4.02 10.11
CA LEU A 10 -24.74 -4.54 8.76
C LEU A 10 -24.09 -3.50 7.85
N TYR A 11 -24.59 -2.26 7.85
CA TYR A 11 -23.99 -1.17 7.08
C TYR A 11 -22.54 -0.92 7.48
N THR A 12 -22.24 -0.96 8.78
CA THR A 12 -20.88 -0.77 9.29
C THR A 12 -19.95 -1.87 8.77
N ILE A 13 -20.35 -3.14 8.86
CA ILE A 13 -19.55 -4.28 8.38
C ILE A 13 -19.29 -4.16 6.89
N VAL A 14 -20.33 -3.89 6.09
CA VAL A 14 -20.20 -3.76 4.63
C VAL A 14 -19.28 -2.59 4.28
N LEU A 15 -19.45 -1.43 4.91
CA LEU A 15 -18.62 -0.26 4.67
C LEU A 15 -17.16 -0.50 5.07
N SER A 16 -16.91 -1.12 6.23
CA SER A 16 -15.56 -1.49 6.66
C SER A 16 -14.89 -2.47 5.71
N SER A 17 -15.65 -3.44 5.18
CA SER A 17 -15.16 -4.37 4.16
C SER A 17 -14.79 -3.64 2.87
N LEU A 18 -15.64 -2.73 2.39
CA LEU A 18 -15.37 -1.94 1.18
C LEU A 18 -14.12 -1.05 1.34
N ILE A 19 -13.99 -0.39 2.49
CA ILE A 19 -12.82 0.44 2.82
C ILE A 19 -11.54 -0.41 2.80
N THR A 20 -11.59 -1.61 3.38
CA THR A 20 -10.45 -2.53 3.40
C THR A 20 -10.07 -2.97 1.99
N SER A 21 -11.04 -3.36 1.16
CA SER A 21 -10.80 -3.75 -0.23
C SER A 21 -10.19 -2.62 -1.06
N ILE A 22 -10.70 -1.39 -0.93
CA ILE A 22 -10.14 -0.21 -1.62
C ILE A 22 -8.68 -0.01 -1.20
N ARG A 23 -8.40 -0.04 0.10
CA ARG A 23 -7.05 0.11 0.62
C ARG A 23 -6.09 -0.95 0.08
N ASP A 24 -6.51 -2.22 0.02
CA ASP A 24 -5.70 -3.31 -0.51
C ASP A 24 -5.40 -3.17 -2.01
N ILE A 25 -6.40 -2.78 -2.81
CA ILE A 25 -6.22 -2.54 -4.25
C ILE A 25 -5.16 -1.46 -4.49
N HIS A 26 -5.31 -0.31 -3.84
CA HIS A 26 -4.38 0.82 -4.06
C HIS A 26 -2.98 0.55 -3.52
N PHE A 27 -2.88 -0.26 -2.48
CA PHE A 27 -1.60 -0.70 -1.99
C PHE A 27 -0.93 -1.70 -2.92
N ASN A 28 -1.65 -2.66 -3.49
CA ASN A 28 -1.11 -3.60 -4.48
C ASN A 28 -0.52 -2.87 -5.69
N THR A 29 -1.14 -1.78 -6.14
CA THR A 29 -0.55 -0.91 -7.18
C THR A 29 0.83 -0.37 -6.76
N SER A 30 1.01 -0.06 -5.48
CA SER A 30 2.28 0.42 -4.94
C SER A 30 3.34 -0.69 -4.86
N VAL A 31 2.93 -1.91 -4.53
CA VAL A 31 3.80 -3.10 -4.54
C VAL A 31 4.28 -3.41 -5.95
N ILE A 32 3.38 -3.38 -6.93
CA ILE A 32 3.73 -3.57 -8.35
C ILE A 32 4.78 -2.53 -8.78
N GLU A 33 4.61 -1.27 -8.37
CA GLU A 33 5.57 -0.20 -8.67
C GLU A 33 6.93 -0.43 -8.01
N VAL A 34 6.96 -0.94 -6.77
CA VAL A 34 8.22 -1.35 -6.11
C VAL A 34 8.92 -2.44 -6.92
N ILE A 35 8.22 -3.51 -7.28
CA ILE A 35 8.77 -4.62 -8.05
C ILE A 35 9.35 -4.11 -9.38
N ARG A 36 8.59 -3.26 -10.08
CA ARG A 36 9.02 -2.64 -11.34
C ARG A 36 10.33 -1.87 -11.16
N ARG A 37 10.41 -0.97 -10.17
CA ARG A 37 11.60 -0.15 -9.90
C ARG A 37 12.82 -0.95 -9.43
N VAL A 38 12.62 -2.04 -8.68
CA VAL A 38 13.72 -2.93 -8.30
C VAL A 38 14.31 -3.59 -9.55
N ARG A 39 13.45 -4.09 -10.45
CA ARG A 39 13.90 -4.72 -11.71
C ARG A 39 14.62 -3.74 -12.62
N GLU A 40 14.17 -2.49 -12.70
CA GLU A 40 14.87 -1.43 -13.46
C GLU A 40 16.28 -1.12 -12.92
N LYS A 41 16.53 -1.39 -11.65
CA LYS A 41 17.81 -1.10 -10.98
C LYS A 41 18.73 -2.31 -10.83
N SER A 42 18.22 -3.52 -11.01
CA SER A 42 18.99 -4.75 -10.83
C SER A 42 18.40 -5.91 -11.61
N ASP A 43 19.15 -6.37 -12.62
CA ASP A 43 18.81 -7.58 -13.40
C ASP A 43 19.13 -8.87 -12.64
N LYS A 44 19.82 -8.78 -11.50
CA LYS A 44 20.28 -9.95 -10.71
C LYS A 44 19.19 -10.53 -9.81
N LEU A 45 18.16 -9.75 -9.49
CA LEU A 45 17.08 -10.17 -8.62
C LEU A 45 15.91 -10.70 -9.45
N SER A 46 15.62 -12.00 -9.28
CA SER A 46 14.40 -12.59 -9.83
C SER A 46 13.16 -12.04 -9.12
N GLN A 47 12.01 -12.04 -9.80
CA GLN A 47 10.73 -11.63 -9.20
C GLN A 47 10.41 -12.41 -7.91
N LYS A 48 10.74 -13.70 -7.86
CA LYS A 48 10.56 -14.52 -6.65
C LYS A 48 11.39 -14.00 -5.47
N GLN A 49 12.64 -13.59 -5.70
CA GLN A 49 13.48 -13.02 -4.65
C GLN A 49 12.95 -11.67 -4.17
N ILE A 50 12.50 -10.82 -5.09
CA ILE A 50 11.88 -9.53 -4.74
C ILE A 50 10.64 -9.76 -3.86
N GLN A 51 9.80 -10.72 -4.22
CA GLN A 51 8.61 -11.07 -3.44
C GLN A 51 8.99 -11.58 -2.04
N ILE A 52 10.00 -12.45 -1.92
CA ILE A 52 10.48 -12.94 -0.62
C ILE A 52 10.94 -11.78 0.27
N GLU A 53 11.68 -10.81 -0.27
CA GLU A 53 12.13 -9.66 0.51
C GLU A 53 10.96 -8.74 0.90
N LEU A 54 9.99 -8.54 0.01
CA LEU A 54 8.75 -7.82 0.34
C LEU A 54 7.99 -8.52 1.47
N ASP A 55 7.80 -9.84 1.38
CA ASP A 55 7.09 -10.64 2.37
C ASP A 55 7.80 -10.55 3.74
N LYS A 56 9.14 -10.57 3.78
CA LYS A 56 9.90 -10.32 5.01
C LYS A 56 9.59 -8.96 5.62
N LEU A 57 9.55 -7.90 4.79
CA LEU A 57 9.22 -6.55 5.27
C LEU A 57 7.79 -6.48 5.83
N TYR A 58 6.83 -7.22 5.25
CA TYR A 58 5.47 -7.34 5.80
C TYR A 58 5.46 -8.08 7.13
N MET A 59 6.06 -9.27 7.19
CA MET A 59 6.05 -10.11 8.38
C MET A 59 6.74 -9.45 9.57
N GLN A 60 7.77 -8.65 9.31
CA GLN A 60 8.48 -7.86 10.33
C GLN A 60 7.76 -6.56 10.71
N ASN A 61 6.57 -6.30 10.16
CA ASN A 61 5.81 -5.06 10.35
C ASN A 61 6.68 -3.82 10.11
N ASN A 62 7.43 -3.81 8.99
CA ASN A 62 8.34 -2.73 8.69
C ASN A 62 7.57 -1.41 8.60
N LYS A 63 7.97 -0.42 9.41
CA LYS A 63 7.31 0.88 9.48
C LYS A 63 7.09 1.55 8.12
N ASN A 64 8.01 1.39 7.17
CA ASN A 64 7.90 2.01 5.85
C ASN A 64 6.81 1.37 5.01
N VAL A 65 6.62 0.05 5.13
CA VAL A 65 5.55 -0.69 4.46
C VAL A 65 4.20 -0.28 5.04
N SER A 66 4.08 -0.21 6.37
CA SER A 66 2.85 0.21 7.04
C SER A 66 2.49 1.68 6.73
N ILE A 67 3.47 2.57 6.66
CA ILE A 67 3.24 3.96 6.25
C ILE A 67 2.84 4.04 4.77
N LEU A 68 3.49 3.28 3.89
CA LEU A 68 3.12 3.22 2.47
C LEU A 68 1.67 2.73 2.31
N TYR A 69 1.27 1.69 3.05
CA TYR A 69 -0.10 1.18 3.05
C TYR A 69 -1.13 2.27 3.34
N ASN A 70 -0.91 3.02 4.44
CA ASN A 70 -1.78 4.11 4.84
C ASN A 70 -1.77 5.27 3.83
N ILE A 71 -0.59 5.66 3.33
CA ILE A 71 -0.49 6.77 2.35
C ILE A 71 -1.16 6.40 1.03
N SER A 72 -1.03 5.16 0.55
CA SER A 72 -1.66 4.73 -0.70
C SER A 72 -3.18 4.77 -0.62
N TYR A 73 -3.76 4.51 0.55
CA TYR A 73 -5.18 4.71 0.79
C TYR A 73 -5.58 6.18 0.82
N LEU A 74 -4.84 7.02 1.54
CA LEU A 74 -5.12 8.47 1.59
C LEU A 74 -5.00 9.13 0.22
N ASP A 75 -4.02 8.70 -0.58
CA ASP A 75 -3.84 9.11 -1.99
C ASP A 75 -5.14 8.83 -2.77
N ALA A 76 -5.62 7.59 -2.72
CA ALA A 76 -6.85 7.16 -3.39
C ALA A 76 -8.10 7.95 -2.98
N LEU A 77 -8.29 8.14 -1.67
CA LEU A 77 -9.40 8.95 -1.16
C LEU A 77 -9.28 10.40 -1.62
N SER A 78 -8.10 10.98 -1.53
CA SER A 78 -7.89 12.38 -1.90
C SER A 78 -8.12 12.64 -3.40
N GLU A 79 -7.81 11.67 -4.26
CA GLU A 79 -8.16 11.73 -5.67
C GLU A 79 -9.67 11.60 -5.89
N SER A 80 -10.32 10.68 -5.18
CA SER A 80 -11.76 10.43 -5.27
C SER A 80 -12.61 11.62 -4.83
N PHE A 81 -12.14 12.38 -3.84
CA PHE A 81 -12.81 13.59 -3.34
C PHE A 81 -12.24 14.89 -3.91
N HIS A 82 -11.41 14.82 -4.95
CA HIS A 82 -10.82 15.97 -5.65
C HIS A 82 -10.01 16.94 -4.78
N PHE A 83 -9.38 16.44 -3.71
CA PHE A 83 -8.50 17.23 -2.83
C PHE A 83 -7.07 17.31 -3.39
N MET A 84 -6.88 18.11 -4.45
CA MET A 84 -5.65 18.16 -5.25
C MET A 84 -4.35 18.37 -4.46
N LYS A 85 -4.36 19.24 -3.43
CA LYS A 85 -3.16 19.50 -2.60
C LYS A 85 -2.78 18.27 -1.75
N THR A 86 -3.78 17.58 -1.21
CA THR A 86 -3.59 16.36 -0.42
C THR A 86 -3.09 15.24 -1.31
N ALA A 87 -3.73 15.02 -2.46
CA ALA A 87 -3.31 14.02 -3.45
C ALA A 87 -1.86 14.24 -3.88
N ARG A 88 -1.49 15.48 -4.20
CA ARG A 88 -0.10 15.81 -4.55
C ARG A 88 0.88 15.47 -3.43
N THR A 89 0.55 15.82 -2.18
CA THR A 89 1.40 15.51 -1.01
C THR A 89 1.54 14.00 -0.82
N CYS A 90 0.43 13.26 -0.90
CA CYS A 90 0.41 11.80 -0.81
C CYS A 90 1.28 11.16 -1.89
N LYS A 91 1.16 11.57 -3.16
CA LYS A 91 2.01 11.08 -4.26
C LYS A 91 3.51 11.28 -4.00
N ILE A 92 3.89 12.46 -3.51
CA ILE A 92 5.30 12.77 -3.20
C ILE A 92 5.81 11.84 -2.09
N GLN A 93 5.07 11.71 -0.98
CA GLN A 93 5.48 10.86 0.13
C GLN A 93 5.49 9.38 -0.25
N LYS A 94 4.46 8.93 -0.97
CA LYS A 94 4.37 7.59 -1.54
C LYS A 94 5.60 7.23 -2.35
N SER A 95 6.04 8.11 -3.26
CA SER A 95 7.24 7.89 -4.05
C SER A 95 8.51 7.79 -3.18
N LYS A 96 8.63 8.59 -2.11
CA LYS A 96 9.75 8.49 -1.16
C LYS A 96 9.79 7.13 -0.44
N TYR A 97 8.65 6.67 0.06
CA TYR A 97 8.57 5.37 0.73
C TYR A 97 8.81 4.20 -0.23
N ILE A 98 8.28 4.26 -1.45
CA ILE A 98 8.58 3.29 -2.52
C ILE A 98 10.09 3.23 -2.74
N ASN A 99 10.75 4.36 -2.95
CA ASN A 99 12.20 4.39 -3.18
C ASN A 99 12.98 3.84 -1.98
N HIS A 100 12.53 4.11 -0.76
CA HIS A 100 13.15 3.57 0.44
C HIS A 100 13.01 2.03 0.50
N ILE A 101 11.81 1.50 0.24
CA ILE A 101 11.57 0.04 0.19
C ILE A 101 12.39 -0.61 -0.93
N VAL A 102 12.45 0.01 -2.11
CA VAL A 102 13.30 -0.44 -3.22
C VAL A 102 14.76 -0.57 -2.76
N ASN A 103 15.28 0.43 -2.04
CA ASN A 103 16.65 0.36 -1.50
C ASN A 103 16.80 -0.75 -0.46
N LEU A 104 15.82 -0.93 0.44
CA LEU A 104 15.85 -2.02 1.43
C LEU A 104 15.95 -3.39 0.74
N ILE A 105 15.24 -3.59 -0.38
CA ILE A 105 15.28 -4.83 -1.15
C ILE A 105 16.63 -4.98 -1.88
N LEU A 106 17.10 -3.92 -2.56
CA LEU A 106 18.35 -3.95 -3.33
C LEU A 106 19.58 -4.20 -2.47
N PHE A 107 19.57 -3.69 -1.23
CA PHE A 107 20.68 -3.80 -0.29
C PHE A 107 20.40 -4.77 0.86
N SER A 108 19.34 -5.58 0.75
CA SER A 108 19.08 -6.67 1.69
C SER A 108 20.26 -7.63 1.64
N LYS A 109 20.97 -7.79 2.76
CA LYS A 109 22.08 -8.75 2.85
C LYS A 109 21.48 -10.16 2.74
N LYS A 110 21.96 -10.93 1.78
CA LYS A 110 21.71 -12.39 1.72
C LYS A 110 22.32 -13.09 2.92
#